data_AF-A0A967VRU9-F1
#
_entry.id   AF-A0A967VRU9-F1
#
_cell.length_a   1.000
_cell.length_b   1.000
_cell.length_c   1.000
_cell.angle_alpha   90.00
_cell.angle_beta   90.00
_cell.angle_gamma   90.00
#
_symmetry.space_group_name_H-M   'P 1'
#
loop_
_entity.id
_entity.type
_entity.pdbx_description
1 polymer ?
#
loop_
_entity_poly.entity_id
_entity_poly.type
_entity_poly.pdbx_seq_one_letter_code
_entity_poly.pdbx_strand_id
1 'polypeptide(L)' 'NKSPTLQLKEQVLNDIRTGNRRTRFFLQAAEIDHATNRLRDIVIYDLSRPGQERTIYADSGVMAFNSERTDLFLTLD' A
#
# COMPACT_ATOMS: atom_id res chain seq x y z
N ASN A 1 19.96 14.91 2.78
CA ASN A 1 18.68 14.44 2.19
C ASN A 1 18.33 13.07 2.73
N LYS A 2 17.22 12.94 3.46
CA LYS A 2 16.64 11.62 3.75
C LYS A 2 15.68 11.29 2.61
N SER A 3 15.89 10.15 1.96
CA SER A 3 14.95 9.63 0.98
C SER A 3 13.78 8.94 1.70
N PRO A 4 12.54 9.01 1.18
CA PRO A 4 11.39 8.37 1.81
C PRO A 4 11.55 6.84 1.83
N THR A 5 11.13 6.22 2.94
CA THR A 5 11.13 4.75 3.13
C THR A 5 10.20 4.06 2.13
N LEU A 6 9.11 4.72 1.74
CA LEU A 6 8.17 4.31 0.70
C LEU A 6 7.62 5.58 0.04
N GLN A 7 7.52 5.57 -1.29
CA GLN A 7 6.82 6.60 -2.04
C GLN A 7 5.84 5.92 -2.99
N LEU A 8 4.57 6.26 -2.84
CA LEU A 8 3.51 5.83 -3.74
C LEU A 8 3.20 6.94 -4.74
N LYS A 9 2.71 6.55 -5.92
CA LYS A 9 2.21 7.46 -6.95
C LYS A 9 0.75 7.16 -7.21
N GLU A 10 -0.04 8.22 -7.31
CA GLU A 10 -1.44 8.18 -7.72
C GLU A 10 -1.57 7.57 -9.11
N GLN A 11 -2.66 6.82 -9.33
CA GLN A 11 -3.06 6.24 -10.62
C GLN A 11 -2.00 5.32 -11.27
N VAL A 12 -1.03 4.85 -10.50
CA VAL A 12 0.05 3.95 -10.93
C VAL A 12 -0.03 2.67 -10.10
N LEU A 13 0.33 1.53 -10.71
CA LEU A 13 0.56 0.28 -10.00
C LEU A 13 1.90 0.36 -9.24
N ASN A 14 1.82 0.57 -7.93
CA ASN A 14 2.99 0.58 -7.04
C ASN A 14 3.31 -0.85 -6.59
N ASP A 15 4.56 -1.29 -6.74
CA ASP A 15 5.05 -2.57 -6.18
C ASP A 15 5.22 -2.43 -4.67
N ILE A 16 4.42 -3.18 -3.89
CA ILE A 16 4.47 -3.17 -2.43
C ILE A 16 5.21 -4.42 -1.96
N ARG A 17 6.45 -4.19 -1.51
CA ARG A 17 7.32 -5.24 -0.98
C ARG A 17 7.12 -5.37 0.53
N THR A 18 6.58 -6.50 0.96
CA THR A 18 6.43 -6.80 2.39
C THR A 18 7.74 -7.33 2.99
N GLY A 19 7.83 -7.38 4.33
CA GLY A 19 9.05 -7.77 5.05
C GLY A 19 9.64 -9.13 4.67
N ASN A 20 8.81 -10.09 4.23
CA ASN A 20 9.29 -11.40 3.79
C ASN A 20 9.88 -11.40 2.36
N ARG A 21 9.74 -10.29 1.61
CA ARG A 21 10.17 -10.04 0.22
C ARG A 21 9.70 -11.04 -0.84
N ARG A 22 8.95 -12.08 -0.45
CA ARG A 22 8.39 -13.10 -1.35
C ARG A 22 6.96 -12.78 -1.74
N THR A 23 6.25 -12.06 -0.89
CA THR A 23 4.89 -11.66 -1.15
C THR A 23 4.85 -10.43 -2.07
N ARG A 24 4.17 -10.57 -3.21
CA ARG A 24 3.99 -9.51 -4.20
C ARG A 24 2.58 -8.95 -4.10
N PHE A 25 2.49 -7.68 -3.77
CA PHE A 25 1.26 -6.90 -3.89
C PHE A 25 1.50 -5.75 -4.87
N PHE A 26 0.49 -5.41 -5.64
CA PHE A 26 0.44 -4.13 -6.32
C PHE A 26 -0.67 -3.29 -5.74
N LEU A 27 -0.42 -2.00 -5.55
CA LEU A 27 -1.41 -1.05 -5.06
C LEU A 27 -1.54 0.11 -6.03
N GLN A 28 -2.78 0.43 -6.40
CA GLN A 28 -3.16 1.67 -7.05
C GLN A 28 -4.12 2.42 -6.12
N ALA A 29 -3.96 3.74 -6.04
CA ALA A 29 -4.92 4.65 -5.42
C ALA A 29 -5.20 5.78 -6.41
N ALA A 30 -6.43 6.27 -6.49
CA ALA A 30 -6.76 7.40 -7.35
C ALA A 30 -6.20 8.72 -6.80
N GLU A 31 -6.24 8.89 -5.48
CA GLU A 31 -5.80 10.09 -4.76
C GLU A 31 -4.98 9.69 -3.51
N ILE A 32 -3.93 10.47 -3.21
CA ILE A 32 -3.09 10.34 -2.02
C ILE A 32 -3.00 11.71 -1.32
N ASP A 33 -3.62 11.82 -0.16
CA ASP A 33 -3.41 12.96 0.73
C ASP A 33 -2.11 12.75 1.54
N HIS A 34 -1.07 13.46 1.13
CA HIS A 34 0.25 13.41 1.77
C HIS A 34 0.30 14.06 3.17
N ALA A 35 -0.65 14.93 3.52
CA ALA A 35 -0.69 15.54 4.85
C ALA A 35 -1.27 14.58 5.89
N THR A 36 -2.23 13.75 5.49
CA THR A 36 -2.91 12.80 6.39
C THR A 36 -2.51 11.33 6.17
N ASN A 37 -1.70 11.04 5.16
CA ASN A 37 -1.36 9.70 4.69
C ASN A 37 -2.60 8.86 4.32
N ARG A 38 -3.66 9.52 3.84
CA ARG A 38 -4.89 8.86 3.41
C ARG A 38 -4.86 8.60 1.91
N LEU A 39 -5.31 7.43 1.52
CA LEU A 39 -5.45 6.99 0.13
C LEU A 39 -6.95 6.83 -0.16
N ARG A 40 -7.35 7.11 -1.41
CA ARG A 40 -8.74 6.90 -1.87
C ARG A 40 -8.81 6.12 -3.16
N ASP A 41 -9.94 5.44 -3.35
CA ASP A 41 -10.26 4.56 -4.47
C ASP A 41 -9.12 3.56 -4.71
N ILE A 42 -8.94 2.69 -3.72
CA ILE A 42 -7.80 1.78 -3.64
C ILE A 42 -8.13 0.48 -4.34
N VAL A 43 -7.22 0.03 -5.19
CA VAL A 43 -7.20 -1.32 -5.77
C VAL A 43 -5.89 -2.01 -5.37
N ILE A 44 -6.00 -3.16 -4.72
CA ILE A 44 -4.85 -4.01 -4.36
C ILE A 44 -4.95 -5.31 -5.14
N TYR A 45 -3.90 -5.60 -5.91
CA TYR A 45 -3.70 -6.91 -6.52
C TYR A 45 -2.82 -7.74 -5.59
N ASP A 46 -3.44 -8.72 -4.94
CA ASP A 46 -2.75 -9.68 -4.10
C ASP A 46 -2.31 -10.88 -4.93
N LEU A 47 -1.01 -10.93 -5.20
CA LEU A 47 -0.33 -12.02 -5.90
C LEU A 47 0.53 -12.84 -4.92
N SER A 48 0.16 -12.84 -3.64
CA SER A 48 0.90 -13.51 -2.57
C SER A 48 0.95 -15.02 -2.69
N ARG A 49 -0.08 -15.60 -3.33
CA ARG A 49 -0.31 -17.04 -3.45
C ARG A 49 -0.54 -17.38 -4.92
N PRO A 50 0.42 -18.06 -5.58
CA PRO A 50 0.24 -18.48 -6.96
C PRO A 50 -1.01 -19.36 -7.13
N GLY A 51 -1.87 -19.01 -8.10
CA GLY A 51 -3.13 -19.69 -8.37
C GLY A 51 -4.28 -19.32 -7.42
N GLN A 52 -4.07 -18.35 -6.53
CA GLN A 52 -5.09 -17.78 -5.65
C GLN A 52 -5.01 -16.24 -5.65
N GLU A 53 -4.74 -15.67 -6.83
CA GLU A 53 -4.68 -14.24 -7.04
C GLU A 53 -6.04 -13.61 -6.75
N ARG A 54 -6.06 -12.46 -6.07
CA ARG A 54 -7.29 -11.72 -5.79
C ARG A 54 -7.09 -10.23 -5.95
N THR A 55 -8.18 -9.55 -6.31
CA THR A 55 -8.26 -8.10 -6.33
C THR A 55 -9.11 -7.64 -5.17
N ILE A 56 -8.57 -6.72 -4.37
CA ILE A 56 -9.24 -6.11 -3.23
C ILE A 56 -9.54 -4.66 -3.61
N TYR A 57 -10.77 -4.24 -3.39
CA TYR A 57 -11.23 -2.87 -3.60
C TYR A 57 -11.56 -2.26 -2.24
N ALA A 58 -11.20 -1.01 -2.02
CA ALA A 58 -11.56 -0.24 -0.84
C ALA A 58 -11.78 1.23 -1.19
N ASP A 59 -12.76 1.86 -0.58
CA ASP A 59 -13.07 3.28 -0.81
C ASP A 59 -11.92 4.15 -0.29
N SER A 60 -11.34 3.79 0.85
CA SER A 60 -10.16 4.47 1.38
C SER A 60 -9.29 3.58 2.28
N GLY A 61 -8.15 4.12 2.66
CA GLY A 61 -7.29 3.56 3.67
C GLY A 61 -6.26 4.56 4.18
N VAL A 62 -5.66 4.26 5.32
CA VAL A 62 -4.66 5.12 5.96
C VAL A 62 -3.34 4.36 6.12
N MET A 63 -2.25 4.99 5.74
CA MET A 63 -0.90 4.49 6.01
C MET A 63 -0.34 5.09 7.30
N ALA A 64 0.07 4.23 8.23
CA ALA A 64 0.67 4.67 9.49
C ALA A 64 1.76 3.70 9.96
N PHE A 65 2.82 4.26 10.55
CA PHE A 65 3.79 3.44 11.26
C PHE A 65 3.19 2.90 12.56
N ASN A 66 3.63 1.71 12.98
CA ASN A 66 3.43 1.28 14.36
C ASN A 66 4.14 2.21 15.37
N SER A 67 3.86 2.03 16.65
CA SER A 67 4.46 2.82 17.73
C SER A 67 5.99 2.79 17.74
N GLU A 68 6.58 1.65 17.38
CA GLU A 68 8.03 1.46 17.31
C GLU A 68 8.68 2.04 16.04
N ARG A 69 7.88 2.49 15.07
CA ARG A 69 8.31 2.99 13.75
C ARG A 69 9.15 1.99 12.95
N THR A 70 8.90 0.71 13.16
CA THR A 70 9.57 -0.40 12.47
C THR A 70 8.76 -0.88 11.27
N ASP A 71 7.44 -0.84 11.39
CA ASP A 71 6.51 -1.36 10.39
C ASP A 71 5.54 -0.27 9.92
N LEU A 72 5.32 -0.20 8.61
CA LEU A 72 4.31 0.64 7.99
C LEU A 72 3.08 -0.22 7.64
N PHE A 73 1.93 0.13 8.19
CA PHE A 73 0.66 -0.54 7.93
C PHE A 73 -0.21 0.30 7.00
N LEU A 74 -0.93 -0.36 6.11
CA LEU A 74 -2.09 0.18 5.42
C LEU A 74 -3.33 -0.48 6.01
N THR A 75 -4.22 0.33 6.60
CA THR A 75 -5.53 -0.11 7.07
C THR A 75 -6.59 0.39 6.10
N LEU A 76 -7.45 -0.51 5.63
CA LEU A 76 -8.55 -0.20 4.70
C LEU A 76 -9.82 0.09 5.51
N ASP A 77 -10.61 1.04 5.03
CA ASP A 77 -11.94 1.39 5.57
C ASP A 77 -13.06 0.71 4.77
#